data_AF-A0A1F7FHL6-F1
#
_entry.id   AF-A0A1F7FHL6-F1
#
_cell.length_a   1.000
_cell.length_b   1.000
_cell.length_c   1.000
_cell.angle_alpha   90.00
_cell.angle_beta   90.00
_cell.angle_gamma   90.00
#
_symmetry.space_group_name_H-M   'P 1'
#
loop_
_entity.id
_entity.type
_entity.pdbx_description
1 polymer ?
#
loop_
_entity_poly.entity_id
_entity_poly.type
_entity_poly.pdbx_seq_one_letter_code
_entity_poly.pdbx_strand_id
1 'polypeptide(L)'
;MAIGSIKNPYLQQVLFQNLSSSTIQPNQLKDSAQLLNSAMTARNSNATISAAGNKINNVSKTIRNGGDMQAYEGFQTAIQRASTASDPMQLTRLVNSASFAANNDQVALNDSFAGLARSKGRNDTALIDGFNKAFTSTVEKTGIAGLKTFNQAFSKVENADYSASAVSQGDNLKQFFSTATQTINAGNSEKESLSNMQRLTKGIEISENADDIYNFFNEFTGPEPKKDFA
;
A
#
# COMPACT_ATOMS: atom_id res chain seq x y z
N MET A 1 -36.69 -29.03 6.96
CA MET A 1 -35.26 -29.25 7.23
C MET A 1 -35.08 -29.32 8.74
N ALA A 2 -34.73 -30.50 9.25
CA ALA A 2 -34.49 -30.70 10.69
C ALA A 2 -33.13 -30.10 11.07
N ILE A 3 -33.14 -29.15 12.00
CA ILE A 3 -31.92 -28.59 12.59
C ILE A 3 -31.33 -29.70 13.45
N GLY A 4 -30.18 -30.25 13.03
CA GLY A 4 -29.51 -31.32 13.77
C GLY A 4 -29.16 -30.88 15.19
N SER A 5 -29.49 -31.70 16.18
CA SER A 5 -29.20 -31.40 17.58
C SER A 5 -27.68 -31.31 17.79
N ILE A 6 -27.18 -30.16 18.24
CA ILE A 6 -25.77 -29.98 18.63
C ILE A 6 -25.55 -30.81 19.91
N LYS A 7 -25.01 -32.03 19.80
CA LYS A 7 -24.70 -32.92 20.94
C LYS A 7 -23.27 -32.69 21.44
N ASN A 8 -22.93 -31.47 21.87
CA ASN A 8 -21.72 -31.22 22.64
C ASN A 8 -22.11 -30.81 24.07
N PRO A 9 -22.13 -31.75 25.04
CA PRO A 9 -22.65 -31.50 26.38
C PRO A 9 -21.84 -30.43 27.14
N TYR A 10 -20.54 -30.29 26.88
CA TYR A 10 -19.72 -29.23 27.47
C TYR A 10 -20.07 -27.85 26.92
N LEU A 11 -20.26 -27.75 25.61
CA LEU A 11 -20.67 -26.50 24.97
C LEU A 11 -22.07 -26.08 25.42
N GLN A 12 -22.99 -27.05 25.56
CA GLN A 12 -24.32 -26.82 26.13
C GLN A 12 -24.23 -26.34 27.59
N GLN A 13 -23.39 -26.97 28.42
CA GLN A 13 -23.25 -26.61 29.83
C GLN A 13 -22.67 -25.20 30.02
N VAL A 14 -21.67 -24.80 29.22
CA VAL A 14 -21.10 -23.44 29.24
C VAL A 14 -22.11 -22.41 28.75
N LEU A 15 -22.90 -22.72 27.72
CA LEU A 15 -23.96 -21.84 27.23
C LEU A 15 -25.08 -21.68 28.26
N PHE A 16 -25.53 -22.76 28.90
CA PHE A 16 -26.57 -22.71 29.94
C PHE A 16 -26.09 -22.05 31.24
N GLN A 17 -24.80 -22.09 31.57
CA GLN A 17 -24.24 -21.37 32.72
C GLN A 17 -24.15 -19.85 32.50
N ASN A 18 -23.93 -19.41 31.26
CA ASN A 18 -23.81 -17.99 30.92
C ASN A 18 -25.15 -17.35 30.51
N LEU A 19 -26.17 -18.14 30.23
CA LEU A 19 -27.55 -17.69 30.06
C LEU A 19 -28.23 -17.63 31.45
N SER A 20 -27.88 -16.62 32.25
CA SER A 20 -28.61 -16.37 33.49
C SER A 20 -30.09 -16.09 33.17
N SER A 21 -30.97 -16.77 33.88
CA SER A 21 -32.41 -16.76 33.68
C SER A 21 -32.98 -15.34 33.69
N SER A 22 -33.43 -14.87 32.53
CA SER A 22 -34.68 -14.10 32.26
C SER A 22 -34.53 -13.36 30.93
N THR A 23 -35.21 -13.84 29.88
CA THR A 23 -35.52 -13.10 28.64
C THR A 23 -34.35 -12.39 27.94
N ILE A 24 -33.36 -13.13 27.43
CA ILE A 24 -32.49 -12.58 26.38
C ILE A 24 -33.27 -12.66 25.07
N GLN A 25 -33.72 -11.51 24.55
CA GLN A 25 -34.36 -11.48 23.24
C GLN A 25 -33.29 -11.72 22.15
N PRO A 26 -33.58 -12.45 21.07
CA PRO A 26 -32.61 -12.71 19.98
C PRO A 26 -31.94 -11.44 19.44
N ASN A 27 -32.67 -10.33 19.48
CA ASN A 27 -32.20 -9.00 19.05
C ASN A 27 -31.08 -8.47 19.97
N GLN A 28 -31.15 -8.72 21.28
CA GLN A 28 -30.14 -8.29 22.24
C GLN A 28 -28.81 -9.06 22.08
N LEU A 29 -28.85 -10.34 21.67
CA LEU A 29 -27.64 -11.12 21.32
C LEU A 29 -27.01 -10.63 20.02
N LYS A 30 -27.84 -10.28 19.02
CA LYS A 30 -27.37 -9.71 17.76
C LYS A 30 -26.70 -8.35 17.99
N ASP A 31 -27.31 -7.50 18.80
CA ASP A 31 -26.79 -6.17 19.11
C ASP A 31 -25.52 -6.23 19.98
N SER A 32 -25.45 -7.17 20.93
CA SER A 32 -24.24 -7.36 21.73
C SER A 32 -23.09 -8.04 20.96
N ALA A 33 -23.38 -8.94 20.02
CA ALA A 33 -22.36 -9.46 19.09
C ALA A 33 -21.88 -8.39 18.10
N GLN A 34 -22.78 -7.52 17.62
CA GLN A 34 -22.42 -6.36 16.80
C GLN A 34 -21.62 -5.33 17.59
N LEU A 35 -21.98 -5.05 18.84
CA LEU A 35 -21.21 -4.19 19.74
C LEU A 35 -19.85 -4.79 20.09
N LEU A 36 -19.76 -6.10 20.32
CA LEU A 36 -18.51 -6.79 20.55
C LEU A 36 -17.63 -6.76 19.29
N ASN A 37 -18.21 -6.97 18.11
CA ASN A 37 -17.48 -6.88 16.85
C ASN A 37 -17.02 -5.45 16.58
N SER A 38 -17.88 -4.45 16.76
CA SER A 38 -17.53 -3.03 16.69
C SER A 38 -16.50 -2.61 17.73
N ALA A 39 -16.55 -3.16 18.94
CA ALA A 39 -15.58 -2.91 20.00
C ALA A 39 -14.25 -3.64 19.74
N MET A 40 -14.26 -4.84 19.16
CA MET A 40 -13.05 -5.52 18.68
C MET A 40 -12.44 -4.78 17.49
N THR A 41 -13.25 -4.31 16.54
CA THR A 41 -12.82 -3.46 15.43
C THR A 41 -12.26 -2.15 15.97
N ALA A 42 -12.93 -1.47 16.90
CA ALA A 42 -12.45 -0.24 17.52
C ALA A 42 -11.20 -0.44 18.38
N ARG A 43 -11.07 -1.58 19.07
CA ARG A 43 -9.88 -1.96 19.84
C ARG A 43 -8.70 -2.29 18.92
N ASN A 44 -8.95 -3.01 17.83
CA ASN A 44 -7.95 -3.24 16.79
C ASN A 44 -7.56 -1.91 16.13
N SER A 45 -8.52 -1.05 15.80
CA SER A 45 -8.26 0.31 15.32
C SER A 45 -7.44 1.11 16.34
N ASN A 46 -7.74 1.09 17.64
CA ASN A 46 -6.97 1.83 18.66
C ASN A 46 -5.55 1.27 18.89
N ALA A 47 -5.37 -0.06 18.89
CA ALA A 47 -4.05 -0.68 18.98
C ALA A 47 -3.22 -0.41 17.71
N THR A 48 -3.85 -0.45 16.54
CA THR A 48 -3.26 -0.07 15.26
C THR A 48 -2.92 1.42 15.20
N ILE A 49 -3.75 2.31 15.76
CA ILE A 49 -3.50 3.76 15.82
C ILE A 49 -2.33 4.09 16.75
N SER A 50 -2.23 3.45 17.93
CA SER A 50 -1.12 3.69 18.87
C SER A 50 0.21 3.13 18.35
N ALA A 51 0.22 1.93 17.77
CA ALA A 51 1.41 1.36 17.13
C ALA A 51 1.80 2.10 15.84
N ALA A 52 0.82 2.56 15.06
CA ALA A 52 1.07 3.42 13.90
C ALA A 52 1.63 4.78 14.32
N GLY A 53 1.17 5.38 15.41
CA GLY A 53 1.69 6.64 15.93
C GLY A 53 3.19 6.61 16.23
N ASN A 54 3.66 5.58 16.94
CA ASN A 54 5.10 5.42 17.21
C ASN A 54 5.91 5.18 15.92
N LYS A 55 5.38 4.40 14.98
CA LYS A 55 6.04 4.16 13.69
C LYS A 55 6.07 5.40 12.81
N ILE A 56 4.99 6.16 12.73
CA ILE A 56 4.90 7.44 12.02
C ILE A 56 5.90 8.44 12.62
N ASN A 57 6.00 8.51 13.94
CA ASN A 57 6.97 9.35 14.63
C ASN A 57 8.41 8.93 14.32
N ASN A 58 8.70 7.63 14.30
CA ASN A 58 10.00 7.11 13.93
C ASN A 58 10.36 7.48 12.49
N VAL A 59 9.48 7.20 11.51
CA VAL A 59 9.68 7.56 10.10
C VAL A 59 9.88 9.06 9.94
N SER A 60 9.02 9.87 10.56
CA SER A 60 9.12 11.34 10.55
C SER A 60 10.43 11.84 11.16
N LYS A 61 10.93 11.19 12.20
CA LYS A 61 12.21 11.53 12.83
C LYS A 61 13.38 11.13 11.91
N THR A 62 13.35 9.94 11.33
CA THR A 62 14.37 9.46 10.39
C THR A 62 14.50 10.38 9.17
N ILE A 63 13.37 10.75 8.56
CA ILE A 63 13.36 11.69 7.42
C ILE A 63 13.96 13.05 7.81
N ARG A 64 13.50 13.62 8.94
CA ARG A 64 14.01 14.91 9.43
C ARG A 64 15.48 14.88 9.83
N ASN A 65 15.96 13.78 10.42
CA ASN A 65 17.38 13.59 10.73
C ASN A 65 18.24 13.56 9.45
N GLY A 66 17.66 13.12 8.32
CA GLY A 66 18.30 13.20 7.01
C GLY A 66 18.31 14.59 6.38
N GLY A 67 17.66 15.59 7.00
CA GLY A 67 17.59 16.95 6.49
C GLY A 67 16.70 17.14 5.24
N ASP A 68 15.95 16.11 4.83
CA ASP A 68 15.18 16.13 3.59
C ASP A 68 13.74 16.59 3.84
N MET A 69 13.52 17.90 3.75
CA MET A 69 12.18 18.49 3.89
C MET A 69 11.23 18.05 2.76
N GLN A 70 11.73 17.77 1.56
CA GLN A 70 10.89 17.30 0.46
C GLN A 70 10.36 15.90 0.75
N ALA A 71 11.22 14.99 1.22
CA ALA A 71 10.79 13.67 1.66
C ALA A 71 9.74 13.76 2.79
N TYR A 72 9.86 14.73 3.69
CA TYR A 72 8.87 14.91 4.75
C TYR A 72 7.50 15.32 4.18
N GLU A 73 7.46 16.27 3.24
CA GLU A 73 6.22 16.69 2.58
C GLU A 73 5.57 15.54 1.80
N GLY A 74 6.37 14.75 1.09
CA GLY A 74 5.90 13.56 0.38
C GLY A 74 5.33 12.52 1.33
N PHE A 75 5.99 12.27 2.45
CA PHE A 75 5.52 11.33 3.47
C PHE A 75 4.19 11.78 4.11
N GLN A 76 4.04 13.08 4.42
CA GLN A 76 2.78 13.63 4.93
C GLN A 76 1.64 13.46 3.92
N THR A 77 1.91 13.75 2.65
CA THR A 77 0.96 13.57 1.54
C THR A 77 0.53 12.10 1.41
N ALA A 78 1.49 11.18 1.47
CA ALA A 78 1.25 9.75 1.41
C ALA A 78 0.37 9.25 2.58
N ILE A 79 0.64 9.69 3.82
CA ILE A 79 -0.17 9.34 5.00
C ILE A 79 -1.58 9.91 4.90
N GLN A 80 -1.72 11.18 4.56
CA GLN A 80 -3.02 11.84 4.47
C GLN A 80 -3.91 11.10 3.46
N ARG A 81 -3.33 10.73 2.32
CA ARG A 81 -4.06 9.95 1.32
C ARG A 81 -4.39 8.54 1.81
N ALA A 82 -3.43 7.81 2.37
CA ALA A 82 -3.66 6.46 2.87
C ALA A 82 -4.70 6.40 4.00
N SER A 83 -4.83 7.47 4.78
CA SER A 83 -5.84 7.58 5.86
C SER A 83 -7.26 7.79 5.34
N THR A 84 -7.41 8.23 4.08
CA THR A 84 -8.70 8.51 3.44
C THR A 84 -9.01 7.55 2.28
N ALA A 85 -8.18 6.52 2.11
CA ALA A 85 -8.32 5.54 1.05
C ALA A 85 -9.46 4.56 1.33
N SER A 86 -9.99 3.98 0.25
CA SER A 86 -11.03 2.96 0.32
C SER A 86 -10.53 1.62 0.88
N ASP A 87 -9.24 1.33 0.78
CA ASP A 87 -8.61 0.16 1.38
C ASP A 87 -8.26 0.45 2.86
N PRO A 88 -8.98 -0.15 3.82
CA PRO A 88 -8.78 0.11 5.25
C PRO A 88 -7.40 -0.33 5.76
N MET A 89 -6.68 -1.18 5.01
CA MET A 89 -5.33 -1.62 5.38
C MET A 89 -4.22 -0.74 4.79
N GLN A 90 -4.52 0.16 3.85
CA GLN A 90 -3.49 0.90 3.11
C GLN A 90 -2.61 1.74 4.03
N LEU A 91 -3.20 2.45 5.00
CA LEU A 91 -2.44 3.23 5.98
C LEU A 91 -1.51 2.34 6.81
N THR A 92 -2.01 1.19 7.27
CA THR A 92 -1.23 0.27 8.10
C THR A 92 -0.05 -0.30 7.32
N ARG A 93 -0.28 -0.71 6.05
CA ARG A 93 0.78 -1.22 5.16
C ARG A 93 1.80 -0.14 4.86
N LEU A 94 1.37 1.07 4.49
CA LEU A 94 2.25 2.21 4.24
C LEU A 94 3.16 2.50 5.43
N VAL A 95 2.58 2.62 6.63
CA VAL A 95 3.34 2.92 7.86
C VAL A 95 4.31 1.79 8.21
N ASN A 96 3.92 0.53 8.02
CA ASN A 96 4.79 -0.62 8.28
C ASN A 96 5.95 -0.68 7.28
N SER A 97 5.69 -0.52 5.98
CA SER A 97 6.71 -0.49 4.93
C SER A 97 7.65 0.70 5.10
N ALA A 98 7.12 1.88 5.39
CA ALA A 98 7.93 3.08 5.64
C ALA A 98 8.78 2.93 6.90
N SER A 99 8.24 2.35 7.98
CA SER A 99 9.00 2.07 9.20
C SER A 99 10.07 1.01 8.98
N PHE A 100 9.82 0.00 8.16
CA PHE A 100 10.83 -0.98 7.78
C PHE A 100 11.96 -0.30 7.01
N ALA A 101 11.64 0.50 6.00
CA ALA A 101 12.63 1.26 5.23
C ALA A 101 13.41 2.25 6.12
N ALA A 102 12.75 2.98 7.02
CA ALA A 102 13.40 3.89 7.98
C ALA A 102 14.47 3.20 8.84
N ASN A 103 14.25 1.94 9.21
CA ASN A 103 15.15 1.18 10.08
C ASN A 103 16.32 0.51 9.33
N ASN A 104 16.22 0.37 8.00
CA ASN A 104 17.20 -0.39 7.22
C ASN A 104 17.95 0.47 6.21
N ASP A 105 17.30 1.47 5.61
CA ASP A 105 17.91 2.37 4.64
C ASP A 105 17.16 3.71 4.57
N GLN A 106 17.66 4.68 5.34
CA GLN A 106 17.10 6.04 5.37
C GLN A 106 17.17 6.73 3.99
N VAL A 107 18.21 6.49 3.20
CA VAL A 107 18.39 7.15 1.91
C VAL A 107 17.32 6.64 0.93
N ALA A 108 17.15 5.33 0.84
CA ALA A 108 16.11 4.75 -0.01
C ALA A 108 14.69 5.19 0.41
N LEU A 109 14.43 5.34 1.71
CA LEU A 109 13.17 5.90 2.20
C LEU A 109 12.97 7.35 1.73
N ASN A 110 13.98 8.19 1.94
CA ASN A 110 13.92 9.61 1.62
C ASN A 110 13.72 9.81 0.11
N ASP A 111 14.47 9.09 -0.72
CA ASP A 111 14.38 9.16 -2.18
C ASP A 111 12.95 8.88 -2.68
N SER A 112 12.27 7.87 -2.13
CA SER A 112 10.90 7.53 -2.51
C SER A 112 9.93 8.67 -2.23
N PHE A 113 9.96 9.21 -1.01
CA PHE A 113 9.02 10.26 -0.62
C PHE A 113 9.39 11.62 -1.21
N ALA A 114 10.68 11.91 -1.41
CA ALA A 114 11.12 13.11 -2.10
C ALA A 114 10.66 13.08 -3.57
N GLY A 115 10.78 11.92 -4.24
CA GLY A 115 10.22 11.72 -5.58
C GLY A 115 8.71 11.99 -5.64
N LEU A 116 7.95 11.47 -4.67
CA LEU A 116 6.52 11.78 -4.57
C LEU A 116 6.28 13.28 -4.41
N ALA A 117 7.02 13.96 -3.54
CA ALA A 117 6.87 15.38 -3.27
C ALA A 117 7.19 16.27 -4.47
N ARG A 118 8.12 15.85 -5.34
CA ARG A 118 8.53 16.54 -6.56
C ARG A 118 7.60 16.25 -7.74
N SER A 119 6.96 15.09 -7.77
CA SER A 119 5.90 14.82 -8.74
C SER A 119 4.80 15.87 -8.57
N LYS A 120 4.51 16.64 -9.63
CA LYS A 120 3.61 17.81 -9.61
C LYS A 120 2.14 17.49 -9.24
N GLY A 121 1.86 16.25 -8.84
CA GLY A 121 0.54 15.69 -8.54
C GLY A 121 0.18 15.63 -7.05
N ARG A 122 0.60 16.59 -6.21
CA ARG A 122 0.22 16.60 -4.77
C ARG A 122 -1.29 16.61 -4.52
N ASN A 123 -2.09 17.01 -5.51
CA ASN A 123 -3.55 16.97 -5.47
C ASN A 123 -4.16 15.84 -6.32
N ASP A 124 -3.32 15.08 -7.03
CA ASP A 124 -3.75 13.96 -7.85
C ASP A 124 -3.86 12.71 -6.98
N THR A 125 -5.07 12.49 -6.45
CA THR A 125 -5.36 11.38 -5.55
C THR A 125 -5.04 10.02 -6.16
N ALA A 126 -5.20 9.87 -7.49
CA ALA A 126 -4.92 8.61 -8.17
C ALA A 126 -3.42 8.34 -8.27
N LEU A 127 -2.62 9.39 -8.52
CA LEU A 127 -1.17 9.29 -8.50
C LEU A 127 -0.65 8.90 -7.11
N ILE A 128 -1.13 9.54 -6.06
CA ILE A 128 -0.70 9.26 -4.68
C ILE A 128 -1.14 7.85 -4.24
N ASP A 129 -2.35 7.42 -4.62
CA ASP A 129 -2.80 6.05 -4.37
C ASP A 129 -1.94 5.01 -5.09
N GLY A 130 -1.61 5.28 -6.36
CA GLY A 130 -0.71 4.45 -7.15
C GLY A 130 0.65 4.32 -6.48
N PHE A 131 1.25 5.45 -6.08
CA PHE A 131 2.51 5.48 -5.34
C PHE A 131 2.42 4.64 -4.06
N ASN A 132 1.40 4.86 -3.22
CA ASN A 132 1.23 4.16 -1.95
C ASN A 132 1.16 2.63 -2.17
N LYS A 133 0.43 2.18 -3.19
CA LYS A 133 0.32 0.75 -3.53
C LYS A 133 1.63 0.18 -4.07
N ALA A 134 2.31 0.91 -4.95
CA ALA A 134 3.57 0.47 -5.54
C ALA A 134 4.68 0.39 -4.48
N PHE A 135 4.83 1.44 -3.66
CA PHE A 135 5.78 1.50 -2.56
C PHE A 135 5.57 0.36 -1.56
N THR A 136 4.33 0.19 -1.07
CA THR A 136 4.02 -0.87 -0.09
C THR A 136 4.27 -2.26 -0.66
N SER A 137 3.77 -2.55 -1.86
CA SER A 137 3.95 -3.84 -2.52
C SER A 137 5.43 -4.14 -2.74
N THR A 138 6.22 -3.15 -3.15
CA THR A 138 7.68 -3.29 -3.32
C THR A 138 8.35 -3.68 -2.02
N VAL A 139 8.18 -2.88 -0.96
CA VAL A 139 8.87 -3.11 0.31
C VAL A 139 8.43 -4.43 0.94
N GLU A 140 7.15 -4.77 0.91
CA GLU A 140 6.64 -6.01 1.49
C GLU A 140 7.13 -7.26 0.75
N LYS A 141 7.27 -7.22 -0.57
CA LYS A 141 7.66 -8.39 -1.38
C LYS A 141 9.16 -8.53 -1.55
N THR A 142 9.90 -7.43 -1.55
CA THR A 142 11.32 -7.39 -2.00
C THR A 142 12.25 -6.62 -1.07
N GLY A 143 11.72 -6.08 0.04
CA GLY A 143 12.50 -5.33 1.01
C GLY A 143 13.20 -4.11 0.42
N ILE A 144 14.37 -3.79 0.98
CA ILE A 144 15.16 -2.61 0.59
C ILE A 144 15.76 -2.76 -0.81
N ALA A 145 16.10 -3.98 -1.22
CA ALA A 145 16.69 -4.22 -2.52
C ALA A 145 15.76 -3.77 -3.66
N GLY A 146 14.48 -4.18 -3.60
CA GLY A 146 13.52 -3.72 -4.59
C GLY A 146 13.11 -2.27 -4.41
N LEU A 147 13.14 -1.71 -3.18
CA LEU A 147 12.90 -0.28 -2.98
C LEU A 147 13.94 0.58 -3.72
N LYS A 148 15.22 0.19 -3.69
CA LYS A 148 16.28 0.87 -4.45
C LYS A 148 16.03 0.80 -5.95
N THR A 149 15.68 -0.37 -6.46
CA THR A 149 15.34 -0.57 -7.87
C THR A 149 14.10 0.23 -8.28
N PHE A 150 13.10 0.33 -7.39
CA PHE A 150 11.92 1.17 -7.57
C PHE A 150 12.28 2.66 -7.64
N ASN A 151 13.12 3.16 -6.74
CA ASN A 151 13.54 4.55 -6.75
C ASN A 151 14.34 4.92 -7.99
N GLN A 152 15.18 4.00 -8.50
CA GLN A 152 15.89 4.18 -9.75
C GLN A 152 14.91 4.36 -10.92
N ALA A 153 13.95 3.45 -11.06
CA ALA A 153 12.91 3.55 -12.09
C ALA A 153 12.08 4.82 -11.94
N PHE A 154 11.63 5.13 -10.72
CA PHE A 154 10.83 6.31 -10.42
C PHE A 154 11.58 7.59 -10.84
N SER A 155 12.85 7.73 -10.46
CA SER A 155 13.68 8.88 -10.84
C SER A 155 13.85 9.00 -12.35
N LYS A 156 13.95 7.88 -13.09
CA LYS A 156 14.03 7.91 -14.56
C LYS A 156 12.73 8.41 -15.20
N VAL A 157 11.58 7.94 -14.73
CA VAL A 157 10.27 8.42 -15.23
C VAL A 157 10.05 9.88 -14.84
N GLU A 158 10.46 10.27 -13.63
CA GLU A 158 10.38 11.65 -13.14
C GLU A 158 11.18 12.61 -14.02
N ASN A 159 12.40 12.23 -14.39
CA ASN A 159 13.37 13.08 -15.10
C ASN A 159 13.41 12.84 -16.62
N ALA A 160 12.46 12.10 -17.18
CA ALA A 160 12.37 11.89 -18.62
C ALA A 160 12.13 13.22 -19.36
N ASP A 161 12.50 13.27 -20.66
CA ASP A 161 12.20 14.43 -21.48
C ASP A 161 10.74 14.40 -21.96
N TYR A 162 9.96 15.37 -21.46
CA TYR A 162 8.55 15.58 -21.81
C TYR A 162 8.34 16.75 -22.78
N SER A 163 9.40 17.40 -23.26
CA SER A 163 9.31 18.64 -24.05
C SER A 163 8.53 18.50 -25.37
N ALA A 164 8.56 17.29 -25.96
CA ALA A 164 7.84 16.95 -27.18
C ALA A 164 6.82 15.81 -26.99
N SER A 165 6.58 15.37 -25.75
CA SER A 165 5.74 14.20 -25.45
C SER A 165 4.25 14.56 -25.48
N ALA A 166 3.45 13.64 -26.02
CA ALA A 166 1.99 13.72 -25.95
C ALA A 166 1.44 13.29 -24.58
N VAL A 167 2.26 12.61 -23.76
CA VAL A 167 1.92 12.07 -22.45
C VAL A 167 2.43 13.02 -21.35
N SER A 168 1.60 13.29 -20.34
CA SER A 168 2.05 14.10 -19.21
C SER A 168 2.94 13.30 -18.25
N GLN A 169 3.84 13.98 -17.54
CA GLN A 169 4.63 13.37 -16.45
C GLN A 169 3.73 12.65 -15.43
N GLY A 170 2.58 13.23 -15.10
CA GLY A 170 1.63 12.62 -14.17
C GLY A 170 1.04 11.31 -14.68
N ASP A 171 0.69 11.24 -15.97
CA ASP A 171 0.14 10.02 -16.58
C ASP A 171 1.19 8.92 -16.69
N ASN A 172 2.42 9.28 -17.03
CA ASN A 172 3.52 8.34 -17.10
C ASN A 172 3.87 7.77 -15.70
N LEU A 173 3.84 8.61 -14.67
CA LEU A 173 4.03 8.19 -13.28
C LEU A 173 2.90 7.27 -12.78
N LYS A 174 1.65 7.58 -13.09
CA LYS A 174 0.51 6.69 -12.77
C LYS A 174 0.71 5.32 -13.42
N GLN A 175 1.09 5.31 -14.69
CA GLN A 175 1.34 4.08 -15.43
C GLN A 175 2.51 3.29 -14.84
N PHE A 176 3.60 3.96 -14.48
CA PHE A 176 4.73 3.36 -13.78
C PHE A 176 4.29 2.71 -12.46
N PHE A 177 3.56 3.42 -11.59
CA PHE A 177 3.14 2.86 -10.29
C PHE A 177 2.19 1.65 -10.44
N SER A 178 1.28 1.70 -11.42
CA SER A 178 0.44 0.56 -11.78
C SER A 178 1.29 -0.64 -12.23
N THR A 179 2.18 -0.40 -13.19
CA THR A 179 3.07 -1.41 -13.77
C THR A 179 4.00 -2.03 -12.72
N ALA A 180 4.62 -1.21 -11.87
CA ALA A 180 5.49 -1.68 -10.79
C ALA A 180 4.72 -2.61 -9.83
N THR A 181 3.49 -2.24 -9.47
CA THR A 181 2.63 -3.07 -8.61
C THR A 181 2.32 -4.42 -9.26
N GLN A 182 1.92 -4.43 -10.53
CA GLN A 182 1.63 -5.66 -11.28
C GLN A 182 2.88 -6.55 -11.40
N THR A 183 4.01 -5.95 -11.79
CA THR A 183 5.31 -6.60 -11.98
C THR A 183 5.78 -7.32 -10.72
N ILE A 184 5.66 -6.65 -9.58
CA ILE A 184 6.07 -7.18 -8.28
C ILE A 184 5.14 -8.31 -7.83
N ASN A 185 3.83 -8.15 -8.03
CA ASN A 185 2.83 -9.15 -7.65
C ASN A 185 2.80 -10.37 -8.57
N ALA A 186 3.31 -10.27 -9.81
CA ALA A 186 3.45 -11.39 -10.72
C ALA A 186 4.54 -12.39 -10.27
N GLY A 187 5.48 -11.98 -9.43
CA GLY A 187 6.49 -12.87 -8.88
C GLY A 187 5.95 -13.78 -7.78
N ASN A 188 6.26 -15.08 -7.84
CA ASN A 188 5.85 -16.08 -6.85
C ASN A 188 6.81 -16.14 -5.65
N SER A 189 7.95 -15.46 -5.73
CA SER A 189 8.95 -15.38 -4.67
C SER A 189 9.58 -13.99 -4.62
N GLU A 190 10.20 -13.64 -3.50
CA GLU A 190 10.97 -12.40 -3.33
C GLU A 190 11.97 -12.19 -4.47
N LYS A 191 12.75 -13.23 -4.80
CA LYS A 191 13.78 -13.20 -5.85
C LYS A 191 13.18 -12.94 -7.23
N GLU A 192 12.04 -13.57 -7.53
CA GLU A 192 11.34 -13.40 -8.80
C GLU A 192 10.73 -12.00 -8.91
N SER A 193 10.04 -11.53 -7.86
CA SER A 193 9.49 -10.17 -7.78
C SER A 193 10.59 -9.11 -7.95
N LEU A 194 11.75 -9.30 -7.29
CA LEU A 194 12.90 -8.41 -7.45
C LEU A 194 13.44 -8.45 -8.88
N SER A 195 13.59 -9.64 -9.46
CA SER A 195 14.06 -9.80 -10.84
C SER A 195 13.12 -9.12 -11.84
N ASN A 196 11.80 -9.25 -11.65
CA ASN A 196 10.80 -8.59 -12.46
C ASN A 196 10.91 -7.06 -12.36
N MET A 197 11.07 -6.53 -11.14
CA MET A 197 11.26 -5.09 -10.93
C MET A 197 12.55 -4.58 -11.58
N GLN A 198 13.63 -5.35 -11.51
CA GLN A 198 14.89 -5.02 -12.19
C GLN A 198 14.74 -5.02 -13.73
N ARG A 199 13.94 -5.93 -14.28
CA ARG A 199 13.62 -5.94 -15.72
C ARG A 199 12.81 -4.72 -16.12
N LEU A 200 11.84 -4.32 -15.30
CA LEU A 200 11.08 -3.10 -15.51
C LEU A 200 12.00 -1.87 -15.54
N THR A 201 12.87 -1.72 -14.53
CA THR A 201 13.83 -0.61 -14.47
C THR A 201 14.74 -0.57 -15.68
N LYS A 202 15.29 -1.71 -16.10
CA LYS A 202 16.14 -1.78 -17.30
C LYS A 202 15.41 -1.37 -18.58
N GLY A 203 14.14 -1.73 -18.72
CA GLY A 203 13.35 -1.31 -19.88
C GLY A 203 13.15 0.21 -19.92
N ILE A 204 12.81 0.82 -18.78
CA ILE A 204 12.73 2.29 -18.65
C ILE A 204 14.08 2.96 -18.96
N GLU A 205 15.20 2.36 -18.55
CA GLU A 205 16.54 2.89 -18.81
C GLU A 205 16.91 2.94 -20.30
N ILE A 206 16.32 2.05 -21.11
CA ILE A 206 16.58 1.97 -22.55
C ILE A 206 15.66 2.91 -23.34
N SER A 207 14.51 3.30 -22.77
CA SER A 207 13.61 4.28 -23.38
C SER A 207 14.27 5.65 -23.49
N GLU A 208 14.18 6.28 -24.66
CA GLU A 208 14.92 7.52 -24.96
C GLU A 208 14.14 8.77 -24.49
N ASN A 209 12.81 8.72 -24.52
CA ASN A 209 11.94 9.84 -24.17
C ASN A 209 10.70 9.38 -23.38
N ALA A 210 9.86 10.34 -22.95
CA ALA A 210 8.66 10.05 -22.18
C ALA A 210 7.60 9.21 -22.91
N ASP A 211 7.45 9.39 -24.23
CA ASP A 211 6.50 8.59 -25.03
C ASP A 211 6.96 7.13 -25.13
N ASP A 212 8.26 6.90 -25.31
CA ASP A 212 8.85 5.55 -25.33
C ASP A 212 8.66 4.84 -24.00
N ILE A 213 8.85 5.56 -22.88
CA ILE A 213 8.61 5.01 -21.53
C ILE A 213 7.13 4.61 -21.39
N TYR A 214 6.21 5.47 -21.83
CA TYR A 214 4.78 5.20 -21.71
C TYR A 214 4.36 3.99 -22.57
N ASN A 215 4.85 3.93 -23.81
CA ASN A 215 4.62 2.80 -24.71
C ASN A 215 5.20 1.50 -24.15
N PHE A 216 6.42 1.57 -23.60
CA PHE A 216 7.08 0.44 -22.96
C PHE A 216 6.22 -0.15 -21.85
N PHE A 217 5.56 0.65 -21.00
CA PHE A 217 4.69 0.11 -19.95
C PHE A 217 3.52 -0.72 -20.51
N ASN A 218 2.92 -0.27 -21.61
CA ASN A 218 1.83 -0.97 -22.28
C ASN A 218 2.30 -2.29 -22.90
N GLU A 219 3.53 -2.33 -23.41
CA GLU A 219 4.14 -3.56 -23.94
C GLU A 219 4.57 -4.52 -22.82
N PHE A 220 5.10 -3.99 -21.72
CA PHE A 220 5.67 -4.76 -20.63
C PHE A 220 4.60 -5.50 -19.81
N THR A 221 3.45 -4.88 -19.59
CA THR A 221 2.31 -5.49 -18.86
C THR A 221 1.36 -6.26 -19.77
N GLY A 222 1.50 -6.09 -21.09
CA GLY A 222 0.53 -6.53 -22.09
C GLY A 222 -0.68 -5.59 -22.13
N PRO A 223 -1.55 -5.71 -23.15
CA PRO A 223 -2.76 -4.91 -23.21
C PRO A 223 -3.62 -5.14 -21.96
N GLU A 224 -4.19 -4.08 -21.40
CA GLU A 224 -5.21 -4.19 -20.34
C GLU A 224 -6.21 -5.29 -20.72
N PRO A 225 -6.55 -6.22 -19.82
CA PRO A 225 -7.55 -7.23 -20.12
C PRO A 225 -8.84 -6.53 -20.49
N LYS A 226 -9.18 -6.56 -21.79
CA LYS A 226 -10.48 -6.13 -22.31
C LYS A 226 -11.54 -7.11 -21.81
N LYS A 227 -11.95 -7.00 -20.54
CA LYS A 227 -13.23 -7.45 -20.01
C LYS A 227 -13.35 -7.08 -18.53
N ASP A 228 -14.29 -6.19 -18.25
CA ASP A 228 -15.03 -6.18 -17.00
C ASP A 228 -15.48 -7.60 -16.70
N PHE A 229 -15.02 -8.17 -15.59
CA PHE A 229 -15.66 -9.35 -15.02
C PHE A 229 -16.95 -8.86 -14.35
N ALA A 230 -18.03 -8.91 -15.14
CA ALA A 230 -19.41 -8.90 -14.64
C ALA A 230 -19.67 -10.11 -13.72
#